data_AF-A0A0S8F5U4-F1
#
_entry.id   AF-A0A0S8F5U4-F1
#
_cell.length_a   1.000
_cell.length_b   1.000
_cell.length_c   1.000
_cell.angle_alpha   90.00
_cell.angle_beta   90.00
_cell.angle_gamma   90.00
#
_symmetry.space_group_name_H-M   'P 1'
#
loop_
_entity.id
_entity.type
_entity.pdbx_description
1 polymer ?
#
loop_
_entity_poly.entity_id
_entity_poly.type
_entity_poly.pdbx_seq_one_letter_code
_entity_poly.pdbx_strand_id
1 'polypeptide(L)'
;MTETRRWLEQRRIPLKRRLWGAGLVRTLGLVLVSLGIGVVLGRMGAYRALPSSVILGWLGAVAVIVLGVVRGRRSLYRTQPGALARGVERELGLRNGSVLGVVESVRGSGSAALYELADNRALQSLTGQGTQALASERARANRALGRGAATLAAGCLVFLLSGPMSGGGSQFWHPIATVTRSMGPVVVQVDRSEVRRGDTVTVSVEAAGRRSAVLWIRQPGEPWNSSSLELDSAGAARVRLGPLDSDHFVAAVSGTRSSDTVHIRVLLPAFLTDLQLLARFPSYIERPDELLAPGERALLPVGT
;
A
#
# COMPACT_ATOMS: atom_id res chain seq x y z
N MET A 1 46.32 6.38 28.79
CA MET A 1 45.60 7.19 27.78
C MET A 1 46.23 8.58 27.77
N THR A 2 46.81 8.99 26.65
CA THR A 2 47.51 10.28 26.50
C THR A 2 46.59 11.48 26.67
N GLU A 3 47.14 12.61 27.11
CA GLU A 3 46.38 13.86 27.25
C GLU A 3 45.92 14.37 25.89
N THR A 4 46.74 14.21 24.84
CA THR A 4 46.37 14.50 23.45
C THR A 4 45.14 13.71 23.00
N ARG A 5 45.08 12.41 23.34
CA ARG A 5 43.93 11.57 23.02
C ARG A 5 42.67 11.96 23.79
N ARG A 6 42.80 12.29 25.09
CA ARG A 6 41.66 12.80 25.89
C ARG A 6 41.12 14.10 25.32
N TRP A 7 42.00 15.02 24.92
CA TRP A 7 41.60 16.28 24.31
C TRP A 7 40.78 16.03 23.03
N LEU A 8 41.27 15.18 22.12
CA LEU A 8 40.57 14.82 20.88
C LEU A 8 39.24 14.10 21.14
N GLU A 9 39.19 13.17 22.11
CA GLU A 9 37.95 12.46 22.44
C GLU A 9 36.87 13.39 23.02
N GLN A 10 37.23 14.32 23.90
CA GLN A 10 36.31 15.33 24.41
C GLN A 10 35.69 16.18 23.28
N ARG A 11 36.50 16.55 22.28
CA ARG A 11 36.03 17.36 21.13
C ARG A 11 35.31 16.53 20.05
N ARG A 12 35.55 15.22 20.01
CA ARG A 12 34.88 14.28 19.10
C ARG A 12 33.41 14.09 19.42
N ILE A 13 33.03 14.02 20.69
CA ILE A 13 31.64 13.75 21.13
C ILE A 13 30.63 14.73 20.50
N PRO A 14 30.80 16.07 20.59
CA PRO A 14 29.86 17.02 20.01
C PRO A 14 29.83 16.96 18.47
N LEU A 15 30.98 16.76 17.81
CA LEU A 15 31.06 16.59 16.36
C LEU A 15 30.33 15.33 15.89
N LYS A 16 30.52 14.20 16.60
CA LYS A 16 29.84 12.93 16.35
C LYS A 16 28.33 13.10 16.47
N ARG A 17 27.84 13.75 17.53
CA ARG A 17 26.41 14.02 17.74
C ARG A 17 25.82 14.89 16.62
N ARG A 18 26.52 15.94 16.19
CA ARG A 18 26.07 16.81 15.08
C ARG A 18 26.00 16.09 13.74
N LEU A 19 27.02 15.30 13.40
CA LEU A 19 27.05 14.54 12.16
C LEU A 19 26.00 13.42 12.13
N TRP A 20 25.77 12.76 13.27
CA TRP A 20 24.65 11.82 13.42
C TRP A 20 23.30 12.53 13.29
N GLY A 21 23.12 13.64 13.99
CA GLY A 21 21.91 14.47 13.89
C GLY A 21 21.63 14.88 12.45
N ALA A 22 22.63 15.38 11.73
CA ALA A 22 22.51 15.72 10.30
C ALA A 22 22.07 14.51 9.46
N GLY A 23 22.67 13.35 9.68
CA GLY A 23 22.33 12.11 8.99
C GLY A 23 20.90 11.65 9.27
N LEU A 24 20.47 11.70 10.54
CA LEU A 24 19.12 11.34 10.96
C LEU A 24 18.08 12.29 10.35
N VAL A 25 18.29 13.60 10.48
CA VAL A 25 17.38 14.62 9.93
C VAL A 25 17.25 14.47 8.42
N ARG A 26 18.36 14.25 7.70
CA ARG A 26 18.34 14.00 6.25
C ARG A 26 17.61 12.70 5.89
N THR A 27 17.86 11.63 6.62
CA THR A 27 17.22 10.32 6.37
C THR A 27 15.71 10.43 6.60
N LEU A 28 15.29 11.09 7.68
CA LEU A 28 13.89 11.34 7.98
C LEU A 28 13.22 12.16 6.86
N GLY A 29 13.87 13.22 6.38
CA GLY A 29 13.38 14.00 5.25
C GLY A 29 13.17 13.17 3.98
N LEU A 30 14.15 12.31 3.63
CA LEU A 30 14.03 11.41 2.47
C LEU A 30 12.94 10.34 2.66
N VAL A 31 12.75 9.83 3.87
CA VAL A 31 11.65 8.91 4.17
C VAL A 31 10.31 9.60 3.94
N LEU A 32 10.13 10.83 4.42
CA LEU A 32 8.90 11.60 4.19
C LEU A 32 8.65 11.87 2.70
N VAL A 33 9.69 12.18 1.91
CA VAL A 33 9.58 12.28 0.44
C VAL A 33 9.12 10.95 -0.15
N SER A 34 9.73 9.82 0.25
CA SER A 34 9.38 8.49 -0.26
C SER A 34 7.93 8.13 0.07
N LEU A 35 7.48 8.40 1.29
CA LEU A 35 6.10 8.17 1.71
C LEU A 35 5.13 9.09 0.96
N GLY A 36 5.48 10.38 0.79
CA GLY A 36 4.69 11.33 0.03
C GLY A 36 4.50 10.92 -1.43
N ILE A 37 5.56 10.42 -2.10
CA ILE A 37 5.47 9.85 -3.44
C ILE A 37 4.52 8.64 -3.46
N GLY A 38 4.62 7.75 -2.47
CA GLY A 38 3.72 6.61 -2.33
C GLY A 38 2.25 7.03 -2.18
N VAL A 39 1.97 8.07 -1.41
CA VAL A 39 0.61 8.63 -1.27
C VAL A 39 0.11 9.22 -2.58
N VAL A 40 0.93 10.00 -3.29
CA VAL A 40 0.57 10.60 -4.59
C VAL A 40 0.24 9.52 -5.62
N LEU A 41 1.05 8.45 -5.69
CA LEU A 41 0.78 7.30 -6.57
C LEU A 41 -0.58 6.64 -6.26
N GLY A 42 -0.92 6.51 -4.97
CA GLY A 42 -2.24 6.01 -4.56
C GLY A 42 -3.39 6.91 -5.02
N ARG A 43 -3.22 8.23 -4.90
CA ARG A 43 -4.21 9.21 -5.41
C ARG A 43 -4.39 9.16 -6.92
N MET A 44 -3.31 8.93 -7.66
CA MET A 44 -3.37 8.75 -9.12
C MET A 44 -3.99 7.39 -9.53
N GLY A 45 -4.33 6.53 -8.57
CA GLY A 45 -4.93 5.22 -8.84
C GLY A 45 -3.91 4.17 -9.28
N ALA A 46 -2.61 4.39 -9.09
CA ALA A 46 -1.57 3.43 -9.47
C ALA A 46 -1.78 2.06 -8.79
N TYR A 47 -2.25 2.06 -7.55
CA TYR A 47 -2.54 0.83 -6.79
C TYR A 47 -3.77 0.08 -7.28
N ARG A 48 -4.64 0.71 -8.07
CA ARG A 48 -5.73 0.02 -8.77
C ARG A 48 -5.25 -0.70 -10.02
N ALA A 49 -4.24 -0.14 -10.70
CA ALA A 49 -3.66 -0.76 -11.89
C ALA A 49 -2.67 -1.88 -11.51
N LEU A 50 -1.83 -1.62 -10.52
CA LEU A 50 -0.78 -2.53 -10.04
C LEU A 50 -0.81 -2.58 -8.50
N PRO A 51 -1.66 -3.42 -7.89
CA PRO A 51 -1.81 -3.49 -6.43
C PRO A 51 -0.50 -3.80 -5.68
N SER A 52 0.40 -4.58 -6.28
CA SER A 52 1.72 -4.91 -5.72
C SER A 52 2.67 -3.71 -5.63
N SER A 53 2.41 -2.62 -6.36
CA SER A 53 3.26 -1.42 -6.30
C SER A 53 3.22 -0.70 -4.95
N VAL A 54 2.18 -0.92 -4.12
CA VAL A 54 2.15 -0.41 -2.73
C VAL A 54 3.32 -1.00 -1.93
N ILE A 55 3.60 -2.30 -2.11
CA ILE A 55 4.70 -2.99 -1.43
C ILE A 55 6.04 -2.39 -1.87
N LEU A 56 6.21 -2.10 -3.17
CA LEU A 56 7.41 -1.45 -3.68
C LEU A 56 7.61 -0.06 -3.06
N GLY A 57 6.53 0.71 -2.85
CA GLY A 57 6.58 2.00 -2.16
C GLY A 57 7.10 1.88 -0.72
N TRP A 58 6.62 0.89 0.03
CA TRP A 58 7.11 0.59 1.39
C TRP A 58 8.56 0.08 1.40
N LEU A 59 8.92 -0.79 0.46
CA LEU A 59 10.30 -1.25 0.30
C LEU A 59 11.26 -0.09 0.00
N GLY A 60 10.81 0.89 -0.80
CA GLY A 60 11.54 2.14 -1.04
C GLY A 60 11.82 2.91 0.24
N ALA A 61 10.80 3.10 1.10
CA ALA A 61 10.97 3.77 2.39
C ALA A 61 11.95 3.02 3.31
N VAL A 62 11.84 1.68 3.39
CA VAL A 62 12.78 0.85 4.16
C VAL A 62 14.20 0.95 3.60
N ALA A 63 14.37 0.91 2.28
CA ALA A 63 15.68 1.05 1.64
C ALA A 63 16.34 2.40 1.97
N VAL A 64 15.58 3.49 2.01
CA VAL A 64 16.09 4.81 2.43
C VAL A 64 16.59 4.78 3.88
N ILE A 65 15.86 4.14 4.80
CA ILE A 65 16.27 3.98 6.19
C ILE A 65 17.59 3.20 6.28
N VAL A 66 17.65 2.03 5.63
CA VAL A 66 18.84 1.17 5.62
C VAL A 66 20.05 1.91 5.06
N LEU A 67 19.90 2.59 3.92
CA LEU A 67 20.97 3.38 3.31
C LEU A 67 21.41 4.54 4.22
N GLY A 68 20.47 5.18 4.91
CA GLY A 68 20.75 6.23 5.90
C GLY A 68 21.60 5.71 7.06
N VAL A 69 21.23 4.56 7.63
CA VAL A 69 21.98 3.88 8.71
C VAL A 69 23.37 3.45 8.24
N VAL A 70 23.48 2.83 7.06
CA VAL A 70 24.77 2.39 6.50
C VAL A 70 25.68 3.59 6.23
N ARG A 71 25.16 4.68 5.66
CA ARG A 71 25.94 5.92 5.44
C ARG A 71 26.31 6.60 6.75
N GLY A 72 25.42 6.62 7.74
CA GLY A 72 25.70 7.15 9.09
C GLY A 72 26.82 6.37 9.78
N ARG A 73 26.77 5.03 9.71
CA ARG A 73 27.84 4.15 10.18
C ARG A 73 29.15 4.39 9.44
N ARG A 74 29.15 4.48 8.10
CA ARG A 74 30.35 4.80 7.31
C ARG A 74 30.95 6.17 7.67
N SER A 75 30.10 7.16 7.93
CA SER A 75 30.51 8.50 8.36
C SER A 75 31.21 8.47 9.73
N LEU A 76 30.79 7.60 10.65
CA LEU A 76 31.44 7.45 11.95
C LEU A 76 32.90 7.03 11.86
N TYR A 77 33.26 6.15 10.91
CA TYR A 77 34.65 5.74 10.73
C TYR A 77 35.55 6.93 10.39
N ARG A 78 35.03 7.95 9.70
CA ARG A 78 35.77 9.19 9.39
C ARG A 78 35.97 10.10 10.62
N THR A 79 35.26 9.85 11.71
CA THR A 79 35.38 10.60 12.98
C THR A 79 36.18 9.85 14.04
N GLN A 80 36.93 8.81 13.64
CA GLN A 80 37.85 8.15 14.55
C GLN A 80 39.00 9.09 14.95
N PRO A 81 39.57 8.94 16.17
CA PRO A 81 40.65 9.81 16.66
C PRO A 81 41.82 9.96 15.68
N GLY A 82 42.24 8.88 15.01
CA GLY A 82 43.32 8.94 14.01
C GLY A 82 42.94 9.67 12.71
N ALA A 83 41.66 9.67 12.33
CA ALA A 83 41.21 10.47 11.19
C ALA A 83 41.17 11.97 11.53
N LEU A 84 40.77 12.31 12.77
CA LEU A 84 40.81 13.69 13.28
C LEU A 84 42.23 14.20 13.45
N ALA A 85 43.14 13.39 14.00
CA ALA A 85 44.57 13.72 14.12
C ALA A 85 45.18 14.04 12.75
N ARG A 86 44.96 13.19 11.74
CA ARG A 86 45.39 13.44 10.35
C ARG A 86 44.75 14.67 9.72
N GLY A 87 43.55 15.06 10.14
CA GLY A 87 42.88 16.28 9.68
C GLY A 87 43.55 17.52 10.27
N VAL A 88 43.81 17.49 11.57
CA VAL A 88 44.50 18.58 12.28
C VAL A 88 45.94 18.74 11.78
N GLU A 89 46.67 17.65 11.54
CA GLU A 89 48.03 17.72 10.97
C GLU A 89 48.05 18.42 9.61
N ARG A 90 47.09 18.09 8.74
CA ARG A 90 46.97 18.71 7.41
C ARG A 90 46.59 20.19 7.48
N GLU A 91 45.65 20.55 8.35
CA GLU A 91 45.17 21.93 8.46
C GLU A 91 46.19 22.86 9.11
N LEU A 92 46.98 22.34 10.07
CA LEU A 92 48.04 23.08 10.75
C LEU A 92 49.41 23.01 10.04
N GLY A 93 49.51 22.29 8.91
CA GLY A 93 50.78 22.08 8.22
C GLY A 93 51.83 21.32 9.05
N LEU A 94 51.40 20.51 10.01
CA LEU A 94 52.29 19.72 10.85
C LEU A 94 52.82 18.51 10.09
N ARG A 95 53.98 18.00 10.50
CA ARG A 95 54.53 16.75 9.96
C ARG A 95 53.53 15.61 10.16
N ASN A 96 53.24 14.88 9.09
CA ASN A 96 52.42 13.67 9.13
C ASN A 96 52.94 12.72 10.21
N GLY A 97 52.08 12.30 11.14
CA GLY A 97 52.46 11.43 12.25
C GLY A 97 52.84 12.13 13.56
N SER A 98 52.98 13.46 13.58
CA SER A 98 53.34 14.20 14.80
C SER A 98 52.28 14.13 15.91
N VAL A 99 51.00 14.10 15.53
CA VAL A 99 49.85 13.95 16.43
C VAL A 99 49.28 12.54 16.33
N LEU A 100 49.20 11.97 15.11
CA LEU A 100 48.71 10.62 14.88
C LEU A 100 49.56 9.58 15.61
N GLY A 101 50.89 9.73 15.60
CA GLY A 101 51.81 8.81 16.26
C GLY A 101 51.61 8.75 17.76
N VAL A 102 51.33 9.89 18.41
CA VAL A 102 51.02 9.95 19.85
C VAL A 102 49.63 9.37 20.17
N VAL A 103 48.67 9.49 19.25
CA VAL A 103 47.30 8.97 19.42
C VAL A 103 47.22 7.45 19.19
N GLU A 104 47.97 6.93 18.23
CA GLU A 104 47.94 5.51 17.82
C GLU A 104 49.00 4.63 18.51
N SER A 105 50.07 5.20 19.09
CA SER A 105 51.13 4.38 19.68
C SER A 105 50.61 3.45 20.78
N VAL A 106 50.94 2.17 20.64
CA VAL A 106 50.81 1.16 21.67
C VAL A 106 51.94 1.39 22.68
N ARG A 107 51.59 1.61 23.96
CA ARG A 107 52.59 1.65 25.05
C ARG A 107 53.43 0.37 24.96
N GLY A 108 54.73 0.48 24.68
CA GLY A 108 55.62 -0.70 24.64
C GLY A 108 56.92 -0.57 23.87
N SER A 109 57.06 0.35 22.91
CA SER A 109 58.33 0.54 22.18
C SER A 109 58.90 1.95 22.39
N GLY A 110 59.92 2.08 23.25
CA GLY A 110 60.68 3.32 23.45
C GLY A 110 60.71 3.85 24.88
N SER A 111 61.46 4.93 25.10
CA SER A 111 61.58 5.61 26.40
C SER A 111 60.29 6.35 26.77
N ALA A 112 59.76 6.06 27.97
CA ALA A 112 58.54 6.68 28.49
C ALA A 112 58.65 8.21 28.60
N ALA A 113 59.83 8.73 28.96
CA ALA A 113 60.06 10.17 29.10
C ALA A 113 60.01 10.91 27.76
N LEU A 114 60.55 10.31 26.69
CA LEU A 114 60.48 10.88 25.34
C LEU A 114 59.05 10.89 24.81
N TYR A 115 58.27 9.86 25.16
CA TYR A 115 56.87 9.77 24.80
C TYR A 115 56.03 10.84 25.51
N GLU A 116 56.27 11.08 26.79
CA GLU A 116 55.60 12.13 27.56
C GLU A 116 55.94 13.54 27.04
N LEU A 117 57.20 13.77 26.67
CA LEU A 117 57.62 15.03 26.04
C LEU A 117 56.92 15.23 24.68
N ALA A 118 56.76 14.17 23.88
CA ALA A 118 56.05 14.22 22.61
C ALA A 118 54.55 14.47 22.79
N ASP A 119 53.91 13.84 23.79
CA ASP A 119 52.51 14.09 24.14
C ASP A 119 52.28 15.54 24.58
N ASN A 120 53.17 16.07 25.44
CA ASN A 120 53.08 17.46 25.89
C ASN A 120 53.27 18.47 24.75
N ARG A 121 54.21 18.24 23.83
CA ARG A 121 54.38 19.10 22.64
C ARG A 121 53.15 19.06 21.73
N ALA A 122 52.63 17.87 21.44
CA ALA A 122 51.43 17.72 20.61
C ALA A 122 50.21 18.39 21.26
N LEU A 123 50.05 18.23 22.58
CA LEU A 123 49.01 18.89 23.36
C LEU A 123 49.15 20.41 23.30
N GLN A 124 50.36 20.96 23.43
CA GLN A 124 50.61 22.40 23.40
C GLN A 124 50.26 23.01 22.03
N SER A 125 50.56 22.31 20.93
CA SER A 125 50.11 22.72 19.59
C SER A 125 48.58 22.67 19.45
N LEU A 126 47.94 21.65 20.02
CA LEU A 126 46.48 21.49 20.00
C LEU A 126 45.73 22.52 20.84
N THR A 127 46.26 22.90 22.00
CA THR A 127 45.65 23.93 22.85
C THR A 127 45.77 25.32 22.24
N GLY A 128 46.87 25.61 21.54
CA GLY A 128 47.08 26.89 20.85
C GLY A 128 46.25 27.05 19.58
N GLN A 129 46.30 26.07 18.66
CA GLN A 129 45.76 26.22 17.29
C GLN A 129 44.73 25.13 16.91
N GLY A 130 44.59 24.07 17.70
CA GLY A 130 43.73 22.93 17.39
C GLY A 130 42.24 23.27 17.31
N THR A 131 41.77 24.34 17.96
CA THR A 131 40.38 24.79 17.86
C THR A 131 40.07 25.41 16.50
N GLN A 132 41.01 26.18 15.93
CA GLN A 132 40.92 26.74 14.58
C GLN A 132 41.03 25.64 13.51
N ALA A 133 41.94 24.68 13.71
CA ALA A 133 42.07 23.51 12.82
C ALA A 133 40.78 22.68 12.73
N LEU A 134 40.00 22.60 13.81
CA LEU A 134 38.69 21.93 13.82
C LEU A 134 37.54 22.82 13.33
N ALA A 135 37.75 24.10 13.05
CA ALA A 135 36.70 25.01 12.60
C ALA A 135 36.14 24.60 11.23
N SER A 136 36.99 24.14 10.31
CA SER A 136 36.57 23.65 8.99
C SER A 136 35.68 22.41 9.10
N GLU A 137 36.01 21.47 10.01
CA GLU A 137 35.18 20.30 10.32
C GLU A 137 33.85 20.68 10.99
N ARG A 138 33.85 21.65 11.91
CA ARG A 138 32.61 22.20 12.49
C ARG A 138 31.73 22.85 11.42
N ALA A 139 32.31 23.63 10.52
CA ALA A 139 31.60 24.27 9.42
C ALA A 139 31.02 23.24 8.44
N ARG A 140 31.73 22.14 8.17
CA ARG A 140 31.20 21.00 7.40
C ARG A 140 30.02 20.33 8.11
N ALA A 141 30.13 20.08 9.41
CA ALA A 141 29.04 19.51 10.20
C ALA A 141 27.80 20.43 10.23
N ASN A 142 27.99 21.74 10.40
CA ASN A 142 26.91 22.72 10.37
C ASN A 142 26.25 22.81 8.98
N ARG A 143 27.03 22.79 7.90
CA ARG A 143 26.49 22.73 6.53
C ARG A 143 25.71 21.43 6.27
N ALA A 144 26.19 20.31 6.80
CA ALA A 144 25.49 19.04 6.71
C ALA A 144 24.14 19.08 7.48
N LEU A 145 24.12 19.69 8.67
CA LEU A 145 22.90 19.96 9.43
C LEU A 145 21.93 20.84 8.65
N GLY A 146 22.41 21.97 8.08
CA GLY A 146 21.58 22.87 7.28
C GLY A 146 20.97 22.19 6.05
N ARG A 147 21.77 21.40 5.32
CA ARG A 147 21.27 20.58 4.20
C ARG A 147 20.27 19.52 4.68
N GLY A 148 20.53 18.89 5.82
CA GLY A 148 19.60 17.94 6.45
C GLY A 148 18.27 18.60 6.78
N ALA A 149 18.29 19.74 7.46
CA ALA A 149 17.10 20.52 7.80
C ALA A 149 16.32 20.94 6.55
N ALA A 150 17.00 21.41 5.49
CA ALA A 150 16.36 21.72 4.23
C ALA A 150 15.68 20.49 3.59
N THR A 151 16.34 19.32 3.60
CA THR A 151 15.73 18.08 3.10
C THR A 151 14.54 17.63 3.95
N LEU A 152 14.59 17.84 5.27
CA LEU A 152 13.47 17.55 6.15
C LEU A 152 12.28 18.48 5.87
N ALA A 153 12.52 19.78 5.76
CA ALA A 153 11.48 20.75 5.43
C ALA A 153 10.82 20.43 4.08
N ALA A 154 11.63 20.13 3.05
CA ALA A 154 11.12 19.70 1.75
C ALA A 154 10.33 18.39 1.84
N GLY A 155 10.81 17.41 2.62
CA GLY A 155 10.09 16.16 2.85
C GLY A 155 8.75 16.34 3.56
N CYS A 156 8.71 17.17 4.60
CA CYS A 156 7.47 17.56 5.28
C CYS A 156 6.51 18.24 4.32
N LEU A 157 6.98 19.18 3.49
CA LEU A 157 6.16 19.88 2.50
C LEU A 157 5.54 18.88 1.51
N VAL A 158 6.36 18.01 0.90
CA VAL A 158 5.89 16.99 -0.05
C VAL A 158 4.88 16.04 0.61
N PHE A 159 5.16 15.59 1.83
CA PHE A 159 4.27 14.69 2.56
C PHE A 159 2.93 15.35 2.89
N LEU A 160 2.93 16.59 3.39
CA LEU A 160 1.71 17.32 3.70
C LEU A 160 0.88 17.60 2.45
N LEU A 161 1.52 18.06 1.37
CA LEU A 161 0.86 18.33 0.09
C LEU A 161 0.32 17.05 -0.59
N SER A 162 0.93 15.89 -0.30
CA SER A 162 0.45 14.61 -0.84
C SER A 162 -0.97 14.27 -0.38
N GLY A 163 -1.42 14.80 0.77
CA GLY A 163 -2.74 14.49 1.32
C GLY A 163 -2.85 13.04 1.78
N PRO A 164 -2.09 12.61 2.82
CA PRO A 164 -2.00 11.22 3.27
C PRO A 164 -3.35 10.64 3.73
N MET A 165 -4.30 11.50 4.10
CA MET A 165 -5.64 11.13 4.55
C MET A 165 -6.72 11.27 3.45
N SER A 166 -6.33 11.61 2.22
CA SER A 166 -7.26 11.63 1.10
C SER A 166 -7.73 10.21 0.75
N GLY A 167 -8.92 10.07 0.16
CA GLY A 167 -9.52 8.75 -0.13
C GLY A 167 -8.66 7.84 -1.02
N GLY A 168 -7.84 8.39 -1.92
CA GLY A 168 -6.86 7.61 -2.70
C GLY A 168 -5.53 7.38 -1.96
N GLY A 169 -5.13 8.31 -1.09
CA GLY A 169 -3.91 8.21 -0.28
C GLY A 169 -4.01 7.16 0.83
N SER A 170 -5.21 6.91 1.36
CA SER A 170 -5.43 5.95 2.46
C SER A 170 -5.05 4.52 2.10
N GLN A 171 -5.12 4.14 0.83
CA GLN A 171 -4.76 2.81 0.32
C GLN A 171 -3.27 2.48 0.55
N PHE A 172 -2.41 3.51 0.57
CA PHE A 172 -0.97 3.35 0.80
C PHE A 172 -0.67 2.80 2.22
N TRP A 173 -1.48 3.19 3.20
CA TRP A 173 -1.30 2.80 4.60
C TRP A 173 -1.79 1.37 4.89
N HIS A 174 -2.52 0.77 3.97
CA HIS A 174 -3.04 -0.60 4.10
C HIS A 174 -2.53 -1.50 2.97
N PRO A 175 -1.20 -1.73 2.86
CA PRO A 175 -0.59 -2.47 1.75
C PRO A 175 -1.17 -3.88 1.60
N ILE A 176 -1.31 -4.60 2.72
CA ILE A 176 -1.85 -5.97 2.73
C ILE A 176 -3.30 -5.95 2.25
N ALA A 177 -4.14 -5.05 2.79
CA ALA A 177 -5.55 -4.98 2.40
C ALA A 177 -5.76 -4.55 0.93
N THR A 178 -4.85 -3.75 0.37
CA THR A 178 -4.89 -3.35 -1.05
C THR A 178 -4.56 -4.53 -1.96
N VAL A 179 -3.56 -5.33 -1.59
CA VAL A 179 -3.18 -6.53 -2.34
C VAL A 179 -4.23 -7.64 -2.18
N THR A 180 -4.69 -7.94 -0.97
CA THR A 180 -5.68 -9.01 -0.74
C THR A 180 -7.02 -8.71 -1.38
N ARG A 181 -7.47 -7.43 -1.40
CA ARG A 181 -8.72 -7.06 -2.09
C ARG A 181 -8.67 -7.38 -3.58
N SER A 182 -7.56 -7.09 -4.26
CA SER A 182 -7.39 -7.43 -5.68
C SER A 182 -7.40 -8.95 -5.98
N MET A 183 -7.12 -9.76 -4.96
CA MET A 183 -7.15 -11.22 -5.03
C MET A 183 -8.53 -11.82 -4.68
N GLY A 184 -9.50 -11.01 -4.28
CA GLY A 184 -10.84 -11.46 -3.88
C GLY A 184 -11.62 -12.18 -5.00
N PRO A 185 -12.66 -12.95 -4.63
CA PRO A 185 -13.50 -13.64 -5.61
C PRO A 185 -14.21 -12.65 -6.54
N VAL A 186 -14.63 -13.14 -7.72
CA VAL A 186 -15.63 -12.47 -8.55
C VAL A 186 -16.97 -13.06 -8.18
N VAL A 187 -17.92 -12.23 -7.78
CA VAL A 187 -19.25 -12.66 -7.36
C VAL A 187 -20.28 -12.07 -8.31
N VAL A 188 -21.24 -12.90 -8.72
CA VAL A 188 -22.42 -12.47 -9.47
C VAL A 188 -23.64 -12.72 -8.61
N GLN A 189 -24.48 -11.70 -8.49
CA GLN A 189 -25.76 -11.75 -7.81
C GLN A 189 -26.86 -11.26 -8.73
N VAL A 190 -28.05 -11.82 -8.58
CA VAL A 190 -29.25 -11.39 -9.31
C VAL A 190 -30.29 -10.94 -8.29
N ASP A 191 -31.06 -9.90 -8.60
CA ASP A 191 -32.16 -9.45 -7.73
C ASP A 191 -33.23 -10.54 -7.58
N ARG A 192 -33.50 -11.28 -8.67
CA ARG A 192 -34.47 -12.37 -8.74
C ARG A 192 -33.90 -13.51 -9.60
N SER A 193 -33.96 -14.74 -9.07
CA SER A 193 -33.56 -15.95 -9.80
C SER A 193 -34.70 -16.59 -10.59
N GLU A 194 -35.96 -16.25 -10.26
CA GLU A 194 -37.14 -16.69 -11.00
C GLU A 194 -37.99 -15.48 -11.38
N VAL A 195 -38.32 -15.35 -12.67
CA VAL A 195 -39.06 -14.21 -13.21
C VAL A 195 -40.08 -14.65 -14.25
N ARG A 196 -41.09 -13.82 -14.53
CA ARG A 196 -42.06 -14.12 -15.58
C ARG A 196 -41.50 -13.73 -16.94
N ARG A 197 -41.99 -14.37 -18.00
CA ARG A 197 -41.68 -13.95 -19.37
C ARG A 197 -41.97 -12.46 -19.57
N GLY A 198 -41.01 -11.74 -20.16
CA GLY A 198 -41.07 -10.30 -20.39
C GLY A 198 -40.52 -9.44 -19.23
N ASP A 199 -40.22 -10.03 -18.07
CA ASP A 199 -39.65 -9.31 -16.94
C ASP A 199 -38.17 -8.94 -17.19
N THR A 200 -37.67 -8.02 -16.35
CA THR A 200 -36.24 -7.66 -16.29
C THR A 200 -35.63 -8.06 -14.96
N VAL A 201 -34.37 -8.46 -15.00
CA VAL A 201 -33.53 -8.83 -13.84
C VAL A 201 -32.35 -7.87 -13.76
N THR A 202 -31.97 -7.49 -12.55
CA THR A 202 -30.75 -6.71 -12.31
C THR A 202 -29.64 -7.65 -11.88
N VAL A 203 -28.61 -7.77 -12.70
CA VAL A 203 -27.38 -8.50 -12.40
C VAL A 203 -26.40 -7.54 -11.75
N SER A 204 -25.95 -7.89 -10.55
CA SER A 204 -24.88 -7.19 -9.84
C SER A 204 -23.61 -8.02 -9.91
N VAL A 205 -22.52 -7.40 -10.36
CA VAL A 205 -21.19 -8.02 -10.44
C VAL A 205 -20.29 -7.33 -9.46
N GLU A 206 -19.66 -8.10 -8.58
CA GLU A 206 -18.69 -7.61 -7.59
C GLU A 206 -17.33 -8.27 -7.83
N ALA A 207 -16.31 -7.44 -8.06
CA ALA A 207 -14.93 -7.86 -8.20
C ALA A 207 -14.04 -6.80 -7.51
N ALA A 208 -13.95 -6.92 -6.18
CA ALA A 208 -13.25 -5.96 -5.34
C ALA A 208 -11.82 -5.68 -5.84
N GLY A 209 -11.46 -4.40 -5.90
CA GLY A 209 -10.12 -3.98 -6.32
C GLY A 209 -9.83 -4.14 -7.83
N ARG A 210 -10.84 -4.45 -8.66
CA ARG A 210 -10.71 -4.52 -10.13
C ARG A 210 -11.45 -3.35 -10.79
N ARG A 211 -11.02 -2.99 -12.01
CA ARG A 211 -11.58 -1.85 -12.78
C ARG A 211 -12.58 -2.27 -13.84
N SER A 212 -12.50 -3.53 -14.28
CA SER A 212 -13.38 -4.08 -15.30
C SER A 212 -13.66 -5.54 -15.02
N ALA A 213 -14.81 -6.00 -15.49
CA ALA A 213 -15.17 -7.40 -15.54
C ALA A 213 -15.80 -7.69 -16.90
N VAL A 214 -15.75 -8.94 -17.34
CA VAL A 214 -16.49 -9.42 -18.51
C VAL A 214 -17.67 -10.21 -17.98
N LEU A 215 -18.87 -9.74 -18.30
CA LEU A 215 -20.12 -10.44 -18.04
C LEU A 215 -20.39 -11.39 -19.21
N TRP A 216 -20.55 -12.66 -18.90
CA TRP A 216 -20.92 -13.71 -19.84
C TRP A 216 -22.38 -14.08 -19.64
N ILE A 217 -23.14 -14.06 -20.72
CA ILE A 217 -24.56 -14.36 -20.74
C ILE A 217 -24.81 -15.43 -21.80
N ARG A 218 -25.63 -16.42 -21.48
CA ARG A 218 -25.99 -17.51 -22.40
C ARG A 218 -27.44 -17.91 -22.25
N GLN A 219 -28.11 -18.11 -23.38
CA GLN A 219 -29.42 -18.78 -23.44
C GLN A 219 -29.24 -20.28 -23.72
N PRO A 220 -30.20 -21.14 -23.33
CA PRO A 220 -30.24 -22.53 -23.75
C PRO A 220 -30.15 -22.66 -25.28
N GLY A 221 -29.19 -23.45 -25.76
CA GLY A 221 -28.97 -23.65 -27.20
C GLY A 221 -28.09 -22.58 -27.88
N GLU A 222 -27.78 -21.47 -27.21
CA GLU A 222 -26.91 -20.41 -27.75
C GLU A 222 -25.48 -20.48 -27.19
N PRO A 223 -24.49 -19.91 -27.90
CA PRO A 223 -23.15 -19.71 -27.37
C PRO A 223 -23.12 -18.64 -26.25
N TRP A 224 -22.02 -18.59 -25.52
CA TRP A 224 -21.77 -17.54 -24.54
C TRP A 224 -21.49 -16.20 -25.23
N ASN A 225 -22.22 -15.16 -24.84
CA ASN A 225 -22.03 -13.79 -25.28
C ASN A 225 -21.32 -12.98 -24.19
N SER A 226 -20.27 -12.24 -24.55
CA SER A 226 -19.50 -11.41 -23.61
C SER A 226 -19.89 -9.94 -23.70
N SER A 227 -19.99 -9.28 -22.55
CA SER A 227 -20.12 -7.83 -22.43
C SER A 227 -19.10 -7.29 -21.42
N SER A 228 -18.35 -6.27 -21.81
CA SER A 228 -17.37 -5.61 -20.92
C SER A 228 -18.08 -4.64 -19.99
N LEU A 229 -17.82 -4.78 -18.69
CA LEU A 229 -18.33 -3.91 -17.63
C LEU A 229 -17.20 -3.08 -17.03
N GLU A 230 -17.43 -1.77 -16.92
CA GLU A 230 -16.62 -0.91 -16.07
C GLU A 230 -17.13 -1.00 -14.62
N LEU A 231 -16.21 -1.23 -13.69
CA LEU A 231 -16.52 -1.34 -12.27
C LEU A 231 -16.28 0.00 -11.58
N ASP A 232 -17.11 0.29 -10.58
CA ASP A 232 -17.00 1.50 -9.77
C ASP A 232 -15.77 1.48 -8.84
N SER A 233 -15.68 2.49 -7.96
CA SER A 233 -14.55 2.59 -7.02
C SER A 233 -14.52 1.49 -5.95
N ALA A 234 -15.63 0.80 -5.72
CA ALA A 234 -15.73 -0.39 -4.85
C ALA A 234 -15.46 -1.69 -5.61
N GLY A 235 -15.42 -1.66 -6.95
CA GLY A 235 -15.29 -2.84 -7.79
C GLY A 235 -16.64 -3.49 -8.11
N ALA A 236 -17.73 -2.72 -8.10
CA ALA A 236 -19.08 -3.20 -8.39
C ALA A 236 -19.63 -2.61 -9.70
N ALA A 237 -20.47 -3.38 -10.39
CA ALA A 237 -21.28 -2.91 -11.51
C ALA A 237 -22.68 -3.53 -11.45
N ARG A 238 -23.67 -2.82 -11.98
CA ARG A 238 -25.04 -3.32 -12.11
C ARG A 238 -25.49 -3.21 -13.56
N VAL A 239 -26.05 -4.29 -14.08
CA VAL A 239 -26.53 -4.39 -15.46
C VAL A 239 -27.97 -4.88 -15.42
N ARG A 240 -28.84 -4.21 -16.17
CA ARG A 240 -30.21 -4.66 -16.34
C ARG A 240 -30.27 -5.63 -17.53
N LEU A 241 -30.77 -6.83 -17.28
CA LEU A 241 -30.97 -7.89 -18.27
C LEU A 241 -32.47 -8.05 -18.54
N GLY A 242 -32.86 -8.02 -19.81
CA GLY A 242 -34.23 -8.29 -20.27
C GLY A 242 -34.77 -7.24 -21.25
N PRO A 243 -36.02 -7.40 -21.73
CA PRO A 243 -37.02 -8.39 -21.32
C PRO A 243 -36.57 -9.84 -21.57
N LEU A 244 -36.88 -10.75 -20.64
CA LEU A 244 -36.44 -12.15 -20.70
C LEU A 244 -37.53 -13.07 -21.26
N ASP A 245 -37.22 -13.75 -22.37
CA ASP A 245 -38.15 -14.68 -23.04
C ASP A 245 -37.86 -16.17 -22.76
N SER A 246 -36.65 -16.47 -22.31
CA SER A 246 -36.12 -17.82 -22.04
C SER A 246 -35.20 -17.79 -20.82
N ASP A 247 -34.86 -18.96 -20.27
CA ASP A 247 -33.88 -19.09 -19.19
C ASP A 247 -32.53 -18.47 -19.60
N HIS A 248 -31.80 -17.90 -18.64
CA HIS A 248 -30.48 -17.31 -18.87
C HIS A 248 -29.47 -17.84 -17.86
N PHE A 249 -28.25 -18.11 -18.33
CA PHE A 249 -27.09 -18.42 -17.51
C PHE A 249 -26.14 -17.23 -17.53
N VAL A 250 -25.72 -16.80 -16.35
CA VAL A 250 -24.90 -15.60 -16.18
C VAL A 250 -23.66 -15.93 -15.35
N ALA A 251 -22.49 -15.53 -15.82
CA ALA A 251 -21.23 -15.64 -15.09
C ALA A 251 -20.40 -14.38 -15.34
N ALA A 252 -19.47 -14.05 -14.43
CA ALA A 252 -18.55 -12.94 -14.63
C ALA A 252 -17.11 -13.40 -14.48
N VAL A 253 -16.23 -12.80 -15.28
CA VAL A 253 -14.78 -13.06 -15.26
C VAL A 253 -14.06 -11.74 -15.10
N SER A 254 -13.02 -11.71 -14.27
CA SER A 254 -12.12 -10.56 -14.20
C SER A 254 -10.69 -11.02 -13.94
N GLY A 255 -9.80 -10.73 -14.89
CA GLY A 255 -8.44 -11.27 -14.89
C GLY A 255 -8.44 -12.80 -14.97
N THR A 256 -7.82 -13.45 -13.99
CA THR A 256 -7.71 -14.93 -13.90
C THR A 256 -8.80 -15.58 -13.05
N ARG A 257 -9.80 -14.81 -12.59
CA ARG A 257 -10.87 -15.30 -11.70
C ARG A 257 -12.22 -15.24 -12.40
N SER A 258 -13.05 -16.25 -12.13
CA SER A 258 -14.44 -16.35 -12.59
C SER A 258 -15.37 -16.53 -11.39
N SER A 259 -16.62 -16.10 -11.54
CA SER A 259 -17.71 -16.42 -10.62
C SER A 259 -18.29 -17.81 -10.91
N ASP A 260 -19.11 -18.29 -9.98
CA ASP A 260 -20.07 -19.35 -10.28
C ASP A 260 -21.09 -18.87 -11.31
N THR A 261 -21.69 -19.82 -12.02
CA THR A 261 -22.77 -19.53 -12.99
C THR A 261 -24.10 -19.46 -12.26
N VAL A 262 -24.80 -18.35 -12.42
CA VAL A 262 -26.15 -18.12 -11.89
C VAL A 262 -27.17 -18.45 -12.98
N HIS A 263 -28.17 -19.26 -12.63
CA HIS A 263 -29.29 -19.60 -13.51
C HIS A 263 -30.49 -18.72 -13.16
N ILE A 264 -30.97 -17.95 -14.13
CA ILE A 264 -32.21 -17.19 -14.08
C ILE A 264 -33.27 -18.02 -14.82
N ARG A 265 -34.28 -18.47 -14.09
CA ARG A 265 -35.38 -19.26 -14.62
C ARG A 265 -36.54 -18.35 -15.03
N VAL A 266 -37.04 -18.52 -16.26
CA VAL A 266 -38.21 -17.81 -16.75
C VAL A 266 -39.44 -18.70 -16.62
N LEU A 267 -40.35 -18.29 -15.74
CA LEU A 267 -41.63 -18.94 -15.53
C LEU A 267 -42.56 -18.62 -16.69
N LEU A 268 -43.07 -19.68 -17.32
CA LEU A 268 -44.14 -19.60 -18.30
C LEU A 268 -45.47 -19.36 -17.57
N PRO A 269 -46.36 -18.50 -18.10
CA PRO A 269 -47.73 -18.43 -17.61
C PRO A 269 -48.36 -19.83 -17.70
N ALA A 270 -48.97 -20.30 -16.61
CA ALA A 270 -49.85 -21.46 -16.69
C ALA A 270 -51.07 -21.05 -17.52
N PHE A 271 -51.23 -21.65 -18.70
CA PHE A 271 -52.43 -21.52 -19.49
C PHE A 271 -53.42 -22.59 -19.03
N LEU A 272 -54.57 -22.16 -18.48
CA LEU A 272 -55.72 -23.03 -18.32
C LEU A 272 -56.35 -23.19 -19.70
N THR A 273 -56.09 -24.33 -20.34
CA THR A 273 -56.65 -24.64 -21.67
C THR A 273 -58.12 -25.02 -21.62
N ASP A 274 -58.55 -25.60 -20.50
CA ASP A 274 -59.93 -26.02 -20.27
C ASP A 274 -60.27 -25.94 -18.77
N LEU A 275 -61.51 -25.56 -18.44
CA LEU A 275 -62.07 -25.59 -17.11
C LEU A 275 -63.34 -26.44 -17.15
N GLN A 276 -63.23 -27.69 -16.69
CA GLN A 276 -64.37 -28.59 -16.59
C GLN A 276 -64.93 -28.54 -15.17
N LEU A 277 -66.22 -28.22 -15.06
CA LEU A 277 -66.93 -28.25 -13.79
C LEU A 277 -67.76 -29.54 -13.72
N LEU A 278 -67.53 -30.33 -12.66
CA LEU A 278 -68.28 -31.55 -12.40
C LEU A 278 -69.20 -31.33 -11.20
N ALA A 279 -70.51 -31.36 -11.42
CA ALA A 279 -71.50 -31.38 -10.36
C ALA A 279 -71.60 -32.79 -9.79
N ARG A 280 -71.16 -32.96 -8.53
CA ARG A 280 -71.35 -34.19 -7.76
C ARG A 280 -72.59 -34.10 -6.91
N PHE A 281 -73.52 -35.02 -7.10
CA PHE A 281 -74.75 -35.07 -6.32
C PHE A 281 -74.59 -36.06 -5.14
N PRO A 282 -75.18 -35.77 -3.97
CA PRO A 282 -75.24 -36.73 -2.87
C PRO A 282 -75.89 -38.05 -3.29
N SER A 283 -75.40 -39.16 -2.76
CA SER A 283 -75.80 -40.52 -3.17
C SER A 283 -77.29 -40.82 -3.00
N TYR A 284 -77.97 -40.18 -2.05
CA TYR A 284 -79.41 -40.36 -1.82
C TYR A 284 -80.30 -39.77 -2.93
N ILE A 285 -79.75 -38.92 -3.80
CA ILE A 285 -80.47 -38.37 -4.97
C ILE A 285 -80.42 -39.37 -6.14
N GLU A 286 -79.59 -40.43 -6.05
CA GLU A 286 -79.37 -41.45 -7.10
C GLU A 286 -79.08 -40.84 -8.49
N ARG A 287 -78.55 -39.62 -8.52
CA ARG A 287 -78.21 -38.90 -9.75
C ARG A 287 -76.72 -39.04 -10.04
N PRO A 288 -76.33 -39.41 -11.27
CA PRO A 288 -74.92 -39.51 -11.65
C PRO A 288 -74.26 -38.12 -11.67
N ASP A 289 -72.95 -38.11 -11.49
CA ASP A 289 -72.13 -36.91 -11.64
C ASP A 289 -72.34 -36.30 -13.05
N GLU A 290 -72.46 -34.97 -13.10
CA GLU A 290 -72.82 -34.24 -14.32
C GLU A 290 -71.74 -33.22 -14.69
N LEU A 291 -71.23 -33.30 -15.92
CA LEU A 291 -70.31 -32.30 -16.48
C LEU A 291 -71.12 -31.07 -16.90
N LEU A 292 -70.85 -29.94 -16.27
CA LEU A 292 -71.51 -28.67 -16.61
C LEU A 292 -70.90 -28.11 -17.90
N ALA A 293 -71.77 -27.72 -18.83
CA ALA A 293 -71.34 -27.14 -20.09
C ALA A 293 -70.74 -25.73 -19.88
N PRO A 294 -69.72 -25.34 -20.66
CA PRO A 294 -69.16 -23.99 -20.58
C PRO A 294 -70.23 -22.93 -20.88
N GLY A 295 -70.38 -21.95 -19.98
CA GLY A 295 -71.30 -20.81 -20.15
C GLY A 295 -72.70 -20.99 -19.55
N GLU A 296 -73.02 -22.16 -19.00
CA GLU A 296 -74.27 -22.36 -18.28
C GLU A 296 -74.22 -21.74 -16.88
N ARG A 297 -75.29 -21.04 -16.48
CA ARG A 297 -75.37 -20.41 -15.15
C ARG A 297 -75.75 -21.46 -14.12
N ALA A 298 -74.79 -21.88 -13.29
CA ALA A 298 -75.04 -22.71 -12.12
C ALA A 298 -75.34 -21.84 -10.89
N LEU A 299 -76.42 -22.13 -10.18
CA LEU A 299 -76.72 -21.54 -8.88
C LEU A 299 -76.02 -22.36 -7.79
N LEU A 300 -74.98 -21.78 -7.18
CA LEU A 300 -74.28 -22.40 -6.07
C LEU A 300 -74.95 -21.99 -4.74
N PRO A 301 -75.23 -22.94 -3.83
CA PRO A 301 -75.66 -22.61 -2.48
C PRO A 301 -74.61 -21.74 -1.78
N VAL A 302 -75.06 -20.80 -0.94
CA VAL A 302 -74.14 -20.02 -0.10
C VAL A 302 -73.45 -20.96 0.88
N GLY A 303 -72.12 -21.13 0.76
CA GLY A 303 -71.30 -21.96 1.64
C GLY A 303 -70.56 -23.13 0.99
N THR A 304 -70.59 -23.25 -0.34
CA THR A 304 -69.68 -24.12 -1.12
C THR A 304 -68.26 -23.57 -1.20
#